data_AF-A0A8C6KRD8-F1
#
_entry.id   AF-A0A8C6KRD8-F1
#
_cell.length_a   1.000
_cell.length_b   1.000
_cell.length_c   1.000
_cell.angle_alpha   90.00
_cell.angle_beta   90.00
_cell.angle_gamma   90.00
#
_symmetry.space_group_name_H-M   'P 1'
#
loop_
_entity.id
_entity.type
_entity.pdbx_description
1 polymer ?
#
loop_
_entity_poly.entity_id
_entity_poly.type
_entity_poly.pdbx_seq_one_letter_code
_entity_poly.pdbx_strand_id
1 'polypeptide(L)'
;MCPSPPSGSIHQAHASSSLPAAVAGLQQVPQLIPANPSSAGGKALPPSKMKKPTVDKDSDEYRQRRERNNLAVKKSRMRSKQKAMDTQQRVNELKEENERLEAKIKLLSKELSVLKDLFLEHAHNLADNVHHSEPPADFIIS
;
A
#
# COMPACT_ATOMS: atom_id res chain seq x y z
N MET A 1 -39.40 -9.14 39.65
CA MET A 1 -39.54 -9.49 38.23
C MET A 1 -38.40 -8.85 37.44
N CYS A 2 -37.59 -9.65 36.74
CA CYS A 2 -36.66 -9.21 35.70
C CYS A 2 -36.94 -10.08 34.46
N PRO A 3 -36.98 -9.54 33.23
CA PRO A 3 -37.31 -10.33 32.06
C PRO A 3 -36.12 -11.19 31.62
N SER A 4 -36.42 -12.42 31.19
CA SER A 4 -35.47 -13.39 30.63
C SER A 4 -35.04 -13.00 29.20
N PRO A 5 -33.79 -13.24 28.78
CA PRO A 5 -33.40 -13.09 27.38
C PRO A 5 -33.87 -14.30 26.55
N PRO A 6 -34.24 -14.12 25.27
CA PRO A 6 -34.70 -15.21 24.42
C PRO A 6 -33.51 -16.07 23.94
N SER A 7 -33.70 -17.38 23.99
CA SER A 7 -32.90 -18.36 23.24
C SER A 7 -33.16 -18.19 21.74
N GLY A 8 -32.10 -17.93 20.96
CA GLY A 8 -32.19 -17.73 19.52
C GLY A 8 -30.96 -18.27 18.80
N SER A 9 -31.22 -19.15 17.83
CA SER A 9 -30.33 -20.08 17.16
C SER A 9 -29.31 -19.44 16.21
N ILE A 10 -28.23 -20.19 15.99
CA ILE A 10 -27.20 -20.02 14.94
C ILE A 10 -27.86 -19.94 13.57
N HIS A 11 -27.65 -18.84 12.83
CA HIS A 11 -27.62 -18.85 11.38
C HIS A 11 -26.55 -17.89 10.86
N GLN A 12 -25.56 -18.49 10.19
CA GLN A 12 -24.60 -17.83 9.32
C GLN A 12 -25.35 -17.44 8.03
N ALA A 13 -25.41 -16.14 7.72
CA ALA A 13 -25.93 -15.64 6.45
C ALA A 13 -24.90 -14.70 5.85
N HIS A 14 -24.21 -15.19 4.81
CA HIS A 14 -23.43 -14.37 3.91
C HIS A 14 -24.39 -13.78 2.88
N ALA A 15 -24.73 -12.50 3.02
CA ALA A 15 -25.48 -11.77 2.00
C ALA A 15 -24.46 -11.05 1.09
N SER A 16 -24.29 -11.59 -0.12
CA SER A 16 -23.59 -10.94 -1.22
C SER A 16 -24.53 -9.90 -1.85
N SER A 17 -24.25 -8.62 -1.65
CA SER A 17 -24.90 -7.54 -2.39
C SER A 17 -24.19 -7.35 -3.74
N SER A 18 -24.87 -7.76 -4.81
CA SER A 18 -24.51 -7.51 -6.21
C SER A 18 -24.75 -6.05 -6.60
N LEU A 19 -23.74 -5.40 -7.20
CA LEU A 19 -23.88 -4.17 -8.00
C LEU A 19 -23.02 -4.27 -9.27
N PRO A 20 -23.38 -3.57 -10.36
CA PRO A 20 -23.26 -4.07 -11.72
C PRO A 20 -21.89 -3.84 -12.37
N ALA A 21 -21.61 -4.71 -13.35
CA ALA A 21 -20.48 -4.65 -14.24
C ALA A 21 -20.62 -3.51 -15.26
N ALA A 22 -19.60 -2.66 -15.36
CA ALA A 22 -19.03 -2.16 -16.62
C ALA A 22 -18.01 -1.06 -16.31
N VAL A 23 -16.72 -1.35 -16.49
CA VAL A 23 -15.78 -0.55 -17.30
C VAL A 23 -14.49 -1.36 -17.48
N ALA A 24 -14.23 -1.74 -18.72
CA ALA A 24 -12.97 -2.32 -19.15
C ALA A 24 -11.91 -1.21 -19.25
N GLY A 25 -10.69 -1.45 -18.74
CA GLY A 25 -9.58 -0.51 -18.89
C GLY A 25 -8.40 -0.77 -17.95
N LEU A 26 -7.50 -1.66 -18.39
CA LEU A 26 -6.07 -1.77 -18.05
C LEU A 26 -5.51 -0.97 -16.85
N GLN A 27 -5.27 -1.65 -15.72
CA GLN A 27 -4.03 -1.57 -14.94
C GLN A 27 -4.06 -2.65 -13.84
N GLN A 28 -3.21 -3.65 -13.99
CA GLN A 28 -3.09 -4.77 -13.08
C GLN A 28 -2.38 -4.31 -11.80
N VAL A 29 -3.15 -3.89 -10.80
CA VAL A 29 -2.64 -3.73 -9.43
C VAL A 29 -2.35 -5.15 -8.91
N PRO A 30 -1.13 -5.47 -8.45
CA PRO A 30 -0.90 -6.72 -7.74
C PRO A 30 -1.83 -6.75 -6.53
N GLN A 31 -2.84 -7.62 -6.57
CA GLN A 31 -3.68 -7.94 -5.43
C GLN A 31 -2.76 -8.49 -4.34
N LEU A 32 -2.46 -7.63 -3.34
CA LEU A 32 -1.79 -8.05 -2.12
C LEU A 32 -2.74 -9.01 -1.42
N ILE A 33 -2.49 -10.30 -1.61
CA ILE A 33 -3.09 -11.38 -0.83
C ILE A 33 -2.91 -10.98 0.64
N PRO A 34 -3.98 -10.91 1.46
CA PRO A 34 -3.82 -10.71 2.88
C PRO A 34 -2.92 -11.83 3.40
N ALA A 35 -1.69 -11.49 3.76
CA ALA A 35 -0.78 -12.40 4.42
C ALA A 35 -1.48 -12.89 5.69
N ASN A 36 -2.01 -14.10 5.61
CA ASN A 36 -2.71 -14.77 6.69
C ASN A 36 -1.71 -14.90 7.85
N PRO A 37 -1.92 -14.26 9.02
CA PRO A 37 -1.03 -14.41 10.17
C PRO A 37 -1.29 -15.75 10.87
N SER A 38 -1.38 -16.84 10.10
CA SER A 38 -1.63 -18.20 10.60
C SER A 38 -0.35 -19.02 10.81
N SER A 39 0.86 -18.42 10.79
CA SER A 39 2.11 -19.12 11.15
C SER A 39 2.70 -18.77 12.52
N ALA A 40 2.02 -17.96 13.34
CA ALA A 40 2.43 -17.67 14.72
C ALA A 40 1.38 -18.09 15.76
N GLY A 41 0.57 -19.09 15.44
CA GLY A 41 -0.49 -19.60 16.31
C GLY A 41 -0.26 -21.06 16.64
N GLY A 42 0.64 -21.33 17.59
CA GLY A 42 0.61 -22.60 18.31
C GLY A 42 -0.84 -22.84 18.76
N LYS A 43 -1.42 -23.95 18.32
CA LYS A 43 -2.81 -24.32 18.62
C LYS A 43 -2.89 -24.46 20.14
N ALA A 44 -3.27 -23.40 20.84
CA ALA A 44 -3.56 -23.48 22.26
C ALA A 44 -4.79 -24.38 22.39
N LEU A 45 -4.55 -25.60 22.86
CA LEU A 45 -5.59 -26.55 23.23
C LEU A 45 -6.57 -25.83 24.18
N PRO A 46 -7.89 -26.05 24.04
CA PRO A 46 -8.87 -25.44 24.95
C PRO A 46 -8.52 -25.88 26.37
N PRO A 47 -8.44 -24.96 27.35
CA PRO A 47 -8.19 -25.36 28.73
C PRO A 47 -9.32 -26.30 29.13
N SER A 48 -8.94 -27.55 29.42
CA SER A 48 -9.81 -28.55 30.02
C SER A 48 -10.62 -27.91 31.15
N LYS A 49 -11.90 -28.29 31.24
CA LYS A 49 -12.92 -27.76 32.16
C LYS A 49 -12.53 -27.97 33.64
N MET A 50 -11.46 -27.34 34.10
CA MET A 50 -11.18 -27.18 35.51
C MET A 50 -12.09 -26.05 36.00
N LYS A 51 -12.94 -26.37 36.97
CA LYS A 51 -13.83 -25.42 37.63
C LYS A 51 -12.97 -24.21 38.04
N LYS A 52 -13.23 -23.05 37.43
CA LYS A 52 -12.56 -21.81 37.82
C LYS A 52 -12.86 -21.62 39.31
N PRO A 53 -11.83 -21.54 40.18
CA PRO A 53 -12.09 -21.17 41.57
C PRO A 53 -12.84 -19.84 41.54
N THR A 54 -13.92 -19.76 42.32
CA THR A 54 -14.67 -18.53 42.50
C THR A 54 -13.70 -17.50 43.06
N VAL A 55 -13.18 -16.63 42.20
CA VAL A 55 -12.25 -15.59 42.61
C VAL A 55 -13.07 -14.58 43.41
N ASP A 56 -12.71 -14.45 44.68
CA ASP A 56 -13.30 -13.44 45.54
C ASP A 56 -12.92 -12.05 45.00
N LYS A 57 -13.93 -11.30 44.59
CA LYS A 57 -13.76 -10.03 43.87
C LYS A 57 -13.19 -8.92 44.75
N ASP A 58 -13.30 -9.08 46.07
CA ASP A 58 -12.80 -8.11 47.04
C ASP A 58 -11.42 -8.48 47.58
N SER A 59 -10.85 -9.61 47.12
CA SER A 59 -9.48 -9.99 47.49
C SER A 59 -8.44 -9.03 46.90
N ASP A 60 -7.41 -8.73 47.68
CA ASP A 60 -6.27 -7.92 47.24
C ASP A 60 -5.56 -8.53 46.02
N GLU A 61 -5.52 -9.86 45.94
CA GLU A 61 -4.95 -10.57 44.79
C GLU A 61 -5.74 -10.29 43.50
N TYR A 62 -7.09 -10.24 43.57
CA TYR A 62 -7.91 -9.85 42.44
C TYR A 62 -7.65 -8.40 42.03
N ARG A 63 -7.58 -7.46 42.99
CA ARG A 63 -7.28 -6.04 42.71
C ARG A 63 -5.95 -5.88 41.98
N GLN A 64 -4.87 -6.49 42.47
CA GLN A 64 -3.56 -6.45 41.82
C GLN A 64 -3.56 -7.05 40.41
N ARG A 65 -4.29 -8.16 40.19
CA ARG A 65 -4.44 -8.76 38.85
C ARG A 65 -5.18 -7.81 37.90
N ARG A 66 -6.23 -7.13 38.36
CA ARG A 66 -6.99 -6.17 37.57
C ARG A 66 -6.18 -4.93 37.24
N GLU A 67 -5.43 -4.39 38.20
CA GLU A 67 -4.53 -3.26 37.99
C GLU A 67 -3.46 -3.58 36.94
N ARG A 68 -2.79 -4.73 37.04
CA ARG A 68 -1.84 -5.19 36.02
C ARG A 68 -2.49 -5.34 34.65
N ASN A 69 -3.70 -5.90 34.58
CA ASN A 69 -4.41 -6.04 33.31
C ASN A 69 -4.79 -4.67 32.71
N ASN A 70 -5.27 -3.73 33.53
CA ASN A 70 -5.59 -2.38 33.08
C ASN A 70 -4.36 -1.67 32.49
N LEU A 71 -3.20 -1.80 33.14
CA LEU A 71 -1.93 -1.28 32.62
C LEU A 71 -1.53 -1.95 31.30
N ALA A 72 -1.65 -3.28 31.21
CA ALA A 72 -1.34 -4.02 29.99
C ALA A 72 -2.24 -3.62 28.81
N VAL A 73 -3.54 -3.44 29.06
CA VAL A 73 -4.50 -2.98 28.05
C VAL A 73 -4.17 -1.57 27.59
N LYS A 74 -3.89 -0.64 28.53
CA LYS A 74 -3.48 0.72 28.19
C LYS A 74 -2.21 0.72 27.33
N LYS A 75 -1.20 -0.06 27.71
CA LYS A 75 0.05 -0.23 26.96
C LYS A 75 -0.20 -0.80 25.55
N SER A 76 -1.04 -1.82 25.44
CA SER A 76 -1.40 -2.44 24.16
C SER A 76 -2.09 -1.44 23.23
N ARG A 77 -3.09 -0.70 23.72
CA ARG A 77 -3.80 0.33 22.96
C ARG A 77 -2.85 1.44 22.49
N MET A 78 -1.99 1.92 23.37
CA MET A 78 -0.99 2.94 23.02
C MET A 78 -0.03 2.45 21.95
N ARG A 79 0.46 1.21 22.05
CA ARG A 79 1.33 0.61 21.03
C ARG A 79 0.64 0.50 19.68
N SER A 80 -0.62 0.08 19.63
CA SER A 80 -1.38 0.00 18.38
C SER A 80 -1.61 1.39 17.78
N LYS A 81 -1.93 2.39 18.60
CA LYS A 81 -2.07 3.78 18.15
C LYS A 81 -0.75 4.32 17.59
N GLN A 82 0.36 4.09 18.28
CA GLN A 82 1.69 4.51 17.82
C GLN A 82 2.04 3.85 16.48
N LYS A 83 1.83 2.54 16.36
CA LYS A 83 2.07 1.83 15.10
C LYS A 83 1.26 2.40 13.93
N ALA A 84 0.00 2.77 14.16
CA ALA A 84 -0.83 3.41 13.13
C ALA A 84 -0.27 4.78 12.74
N MET A 85 0.14 5.60 13.72
CA MET A 85 0.78 6.89 13.48
C MET A 85 2.09 6.75 12.71
N ASP A 86 2.98 5.85 13.12
CA ASP A 86 4.26 5.61 12.46
C ASP A 86 4.06 5.15 11.01
N THR A 87 3.07 4.30 10.77
CA THR A 87 2.73 3.84 9.42
C THR A 87 2.23 5.00 8.57
N GLN A 88 1.37 5.86 9.11
CA GLN A 88 0.87 7.03 8.39
C GLN A 88 2.00 8.01 8.07
N GLN A 89 2.90 8.25 9.01
CA GLN A 89 4.08 9.07 8.80
C GLN A 89 4.95 8.48 7.69
N ARG A 90 5.21 7.16 7.72
CA ARG A 90 6.00 6.50 6.69
C ARG A 90 5.38 6.61 5.30
N VAL A 91 4.05 6.51 5.20
CA VAL A 91 3.33 6.71 3.93
C VAL A 91 3.52 8.14 3.43
N ASN A 92 3.48 9.15 4.30
CA ASN A 92 3.70 10.53 3.91
C ASN A 92 5.14 10.76 3.42
N GLU A 93 6.14 10.28 4.16
CA GLU A 93 7.56 10.34 3.76
C GLU A 93 7.79 9.70 2.38
N LEU A 94 7.19 8.53 2.14
CA LEU A 94 7.31 7.84 0.86
C LEU A 94 6.63 8.59 -0.29
N LYS A 95 5.53 9.29 -0.03
CA LYS A 95 4.87 10.12 -1.04
C LYS A 95 5.74 11.32 -1.43
N GLU A 96 6.26 12.04 -0.45
CA GLU A 96 7.15 13.19 -0.68
C GLU A 96 8.41 12.75 -1.45
N GLU A 97 9.02 11.63 -1.04
CA GLU A 97 10.19 11.08 -1.73
C GLU A 97 9.85 10.64 -3.15
N ASN A 98 8.68 10.04 -3.38
CA ASN A 98 8.26 9.65 -4.72
C ASN A 98 8.04 10.87 -5.63
N GLU A 99 7.36 11.92 -5.14
CA GLU A 99 7.19 13.17 -5.88
C GLU A 99 8.55 13.81 -6.25
N ARG A 100 9.50 13.80 -5.31
CA ARG A 100 10.86 14.29 -5.53
C ARG A 100 11.58 13.48 -6.62
N LEU A 101 11.45 12.16 -6.60
CA LEU A 101 12.05 11.27 -7.59
C LEU A 101 11.42 11.45 -8.97
N GLU A 102 10.09 11.56 -9.04
CA GLU A 102 9.35 11.83 -10.29
C GLU A 102 9.78 13.17 -10.92
N ALA A 103 9.94 14.22 -10.10
CA ALA A 103 10.46 15.50 -10.57
C ALA A 103 11.88 15.38 -11.14
N LYS A 104 12.74 14.59 -10.49
CA LYS A 104 14.11 14.33 -10.96
C LYS A 104 14.13 13.57 -12.28
N ILE A 105 13.29 12.54 -12.42
CA ILE A 105 13.14 11.79 -13.67
C ILE A 105 12.69 12.71 -14.80
N LYS A 106 11.69 13.56 -14.53
CA LYS A 106 11.17 14.53 -15.52
C LYS A 106 12.24 15.52 -15.97
N LEU A 107 13.04 16.05 -15.05
CA LEU A 107 14.14 16.95 -15.37
C LEU A 107 15.19 16.27 -16.27
N LEU A 108 15.70 15.11 -15.85
CA LEU A 108 16.70 14.36 -16.61
C LEU A 108 16.18 13.96 -17.99
N SER A 109 14.90 13.58 -18.08
CA SER A 109 14.27 13.24 -19.37
C SER A 109 14.23 14.45 -20.32
N LYS A 110 13.98 15.65 -19.79
CA LYS A 110 14.02 16.89 -20.58
C LYS A 110 15.44 17.22 -21.03
N GLU A 111 16.42 17.10 -20.14
CA GLU A 111 17.84 17.33 -20.48
C GLU A 111 18.30 16.38 -21.60
N LEU A 112 17.94 15.10 -21.51
CA LEU A 112 18.24 14.11 -22.54
C LEU A 112 17.53 14.43 -23.87
N SER A 113 16.27 14.88 -23.85
CA SER A 113 15.56 15.29 -25.06
C SER A 113 16.28 16.45 -25.73
N VAL A 114 16.63 17.50 -24.99
CA VAL A 114 17.34 18.68 -25.53
C VAL A 114 18.67 18.27 -26.16
N LEU A 115 19.45 17.41 -25.49
CA LEU A 115 20.70 16.91 -26.06
C LEU A 115 20.45 16.12 -27.34
N LYS A 116 19.48 15.22 -27.35
CA LYS A 116 19.12 14.44 -28.53
C LYS A 116 18.70 15.33 -29.70
N ASP A 117 17.86 16.32 -29.44
CA ASP A 117 17.37 17.25 -30.45
C ASP A 117 18.52 18.07 -31.05
N LEU A 118 19.46 18.54 -30.22
CA LEU A 118 20.67 19.24 -30.68
C LEU A 118 21.58 18.36 -31.55
N PHE A 119 21.78 17.09 -31.17
CA PHE A 119 22.56 16.16 -31.99
C PHE A 119 21.90 15.87 -33.33
N LEU A 120 20.57 15.72 -33.36
CA LEU A 120 19.81 15.49 -34.58
C LEU A 120 19.84 16.73 -35.49
N GLU A 121 19.63 17.93 -34.94
CA GLU A 121 19.69 19.17 -35.70
C GLU A 121 21.07 19.36 -36.36
N HIS A 122 22.16 19.13 -35.64
CA HIS A 122 23.51 19.19 -36.21
C HIS A 122 23.75 18.12 -37.29
N ALA A 123 23.25 16.90 -37.10
CA ALA A 123 23.39 15.84 -38.11
C ALA A 123 22.62 16.16 -39.39
N HIS A 124 21.42 16.73 -39.27
CA HIS A 124 20.62 17.18 -40.42
C HIS A 124 21.30 18.34 -41.17
N ASN A 125 21.80 19.35 -40.44
CA ASN A 125 22.55 20.45 -41.05
C ASN A 125 23.83 19.99 -41.78
N LEU A 126 24.47 18.91 -41.30
CA LEU A 126 25.63 18.32 -41.99
C LEU A 126 25.22 17.60 -43.28
N ALA A 127 24.07 16.91 -43.30
CA ALA A 127 23.56 16.24 -44.49
C ALA A 127 23.08 17.23 -45.56
N ASP A 128 22.43 18.34 -45.17
CA ASP A 128 21.92 19.35 -46.10
C ASP A 128 23.05 20.13 -46.81
N ASN A 129 24.20 20.34 -46.14
CA ASN A 129 25.37 20.96 -46.75
C ASN A 129 26.06 20.06 -47.82
N VAL A 130 25.85 18.75 -47.77
CA VAL A 130 26.42 17.81 -48.77
C VAL A 130 25.59 17.81 -50.07
N HIS A 131 24.29 18.09 -50.00
CA HIS A 131 23.39 18.09 -51.17
C HIS A 131 23.40 19.39 -52.00
N HIS A 132 24.07 20.46 -51.56
CA HIS A 132 24.12 21.74 -52.27
C HIS A 132 25.33 21.92 -53.21
N SER A 133 26.03 20.83 -53.58
CA SER A 133 27.23 20.88 -54.44
C SER A 133 27.16 20.05 -55.72
N GLU A 134 25.97 19.80 -56.28
CA GLU A 134 25.86 19.25 -57.64
C GLU A 134 25.73 20.40 -58.68
N PRO A 135 26.73 20.65 -59.54
CA PRO A 135 26.59 21.63 -60.61
C PRO A 135 25.63 21.09 -61.68
N PRO A 136 24.77 21.94 -62.30
CA PRO A 136 23.93 21.51 -63.41
C PRO A 136 24.82 21.09 -64.58
N ALA A 137 24.81 19.80 -64.90
CA ALA A 137 25.42 19.24 -66.10
C ALA A 137 24.54 19.53 -67.33
N ASP A 138 24.41 20.81 -67.71
CA ASP A 138 23.72 21.23 -68.93
C ASP A 138 24.55 22.32 -69.64
N PHE A 139 25.66 21.95 -70.28
CA PHE A 139 26.12 22.59 -71.52
C PHE A 139 27.27 21.82 -72.21
N ILE A 140 27.02 20.59 -72.67
CA ILE A 140 27.84 19.99 -73.73
C ILE A 140 26.89 19.30 -74.72
N ILE A 141 26.60 20.00 -75.82
CA ILE A 141 26.45 19.51 -77.22
C ILE A 141 25.70 20.58 -78.04
N SER A 142 26.46 21.37 -78.80
CA SER A 142 26.24 21.72 -80.23
C SER A 142 27.38 22.59 -80.72
#